data_AF-A0A7C5XA38-F1
#
_entry.id   AF-A0A7C5XA38-F1
#
_cell.length_a   1.000
_cell.length_b   1.000
_cell.length_c   1.000
_cell.angle_alpha   90.00
_cell.angle_beta   90.00
_cell.angle_gamma   90.00
#
_symmetry.space_group_name_H-M   'P 1'
#
loop_
_entity.id
_entity.type
_entity.pdbx_description
1 polymer ?
#
loop_
_entity_poly.entity_id
_entity_poly.type
_entity_poly.pdbx_seq_one_letter_code
_entity_poly.pdbx_strand_id
1 'polypeptide(L)' 'MLISHDKNPTWQEFVQEVRALSEKEALEKVYSLLGSRHKLKRHHIKIVEVKPVEPGEATKPYILQLLKLERLVKR' A
#
# COMPACT_ATOMS: atom_id res chain seq x y z
N MET A 1 -11.23 0.69 3.55
CA MET A 1 -11.32 -0.79 3.55
C MET A 1 -12.39 -1.23 4.54
N LEU A 2 -13.07 -2.35 4.28
CA LEU A 2 -14.04 -2.96 5.20
C LEU A 2 -13.35 -4.03 6.06
N ILE A 3 -13.30 -3.88 7.38
CA ILE A 3 -12.62 -4.84 8.28
C ILE A 3 -13.55 -6.03 8.56
N SER A 4 -13.26 -7.21 7.99
CA SER A 4 -14.19 -8.35 8.00
C SER A 4 -14.29 -9.15 9.29
N HIS A 5 -13.37 -8.98 10.24
CA HIS A 5 -13.39 -9.72 11.51
C HIS A 5 -14.14 -9.00 12.63
N ASP A 6 -14.57 -7.76 12.40
CA ASP A 6 -15.32 -7.01 13.39
C ASP A 6 -16.79 -7.47 13.38
N LYS A 7 -17.44 -7.48 14.55
CA LYS A 7 -18.86 -7.83 14.68
C LYS A 7 -19.74 -6.92 13.81
N ASN A 8 -19.31 -5.66 13.64
CA ASN A 8 -19.96 -4.67 12.78
C ASN A 8 -18.92 -4.10 11.80
N PRO A 9 -18.82 -4.62 10.56
CA PRO A 9 -17.80 -4.19 9.63
C PRO A 9 -18.05 -2.74 9.19
N THR A 10 -17.09 -1.84 9.45
CA THR A 10 -17.14 -0.43 9.04
C THR A 10 -16.15 -0.13 7.92
N TRP A 11 -16.50 0.83 7.06
CA TRP A 11 -15.58 1.36 6.07
C TRP A 11 -14.62 2.34 6.73
N GLN A 12 -13.33 2.07 6.65
CA GLN A 12 -12.28 2.94 7.16
C GLN A 12 -11.41 3.50 6.03
N GLU A 13 -11.21 4.81 6.00
CA GLU A 13 -10.27 5.46 5.09
C GLU A 13 -8.83 5.29 5.59
N PHE A 14 -7.91 5.06 4.67
CA PHE A 14 -6.49 4.90 4.98
C PHE A 14 -5.62 5.26 3.77
N VAL A 15 -4.36 5.55 4.03
CA VAL A 15 -3.34 5.78 3.00
C VAL A 15 -2.30 4.67 3.10
N GLN A 16 -1.93 4.11 1.95
CA GLN A 16 -0.93 3.05 1.87
C GLN A 16 0.11 3.38 0.79
N GLU A 17 1.33 3.67 1.24
CA GLU A 17 2.48 3.87 0.37
C GLU A 17 3.13 2.51 0.04
N VAL A 18 3.41 2.28 -1.24
CA VAL A 18 4.13 1.10 -1.72
C VAL A 18 5.13 1.49 -2.80
N ARG A 19 6.29 0.82 -2.84
CA ARG A 19 7.21 0.92 -3.99
C ARG A 19 6.75 -0.02 -5.09
N ALA A 20 6.61 0.52 -6.29
CA ALA A 20 6.28 -0.17 -7.53
C ALA A 20 6.84 0.60 -8.74
N LEU A 21 6.95 -0.05 -9.89
CA LEU A 21 7.38 0.57 -11.14
C LEU A 21 6.22 1.13 -11.96
N SER A 22 5.00 0.68 -11.67
CA SER A 22 3.77 1.13 -12.33
C SER A 22 2.60 1.16 -11.35
N GLU A 23 1.56 1.92 -11.68
CA GLU A 23 0.33 1.97 -10.90
C GLU A 23 -0.30 0.58 -10.73
N LYS A 24 -0.34 -0.21 -11.81
CA LYS A 24 -0.92 -1.57 -11.78
C LYS A 24 -0.18 -2.48 -10.78
N GLU A 25 1.15 -2.41 -10.77
CA GLU A 25 1.95 -3.18 -9.81
C GLU A 25 1.74 -2.67 -8.37
N ALA A 26 1.61 -1.36 -8.17
CA ALA A 26 1.30 -0.77 -6.88
C ALA A 26 -0.04 -1.31 -6.34
N LEU A 27 -1.08 -1.33 -7.17
CA LEU A 27 -2.40 -1.84 -6.83
C LEU A 27 -2.37 -3.31 -6.44
N GLU A 28 -1.75 -4.18 -7.25
CA GLU A 28 -1.63 -5.61 -6.93
C GLU A 28 -0.89 -5.84 -5.61
N LYS A 29 0.15 -5.03 -5.32
CA LYS A 29 0.88 -5.11 -4.07
C LYS A 29 0.02 -4.69 -2.88
N VAL A 30 -0.78 -3.63 -3.01
CA VAL A 30 -1.73 -3.19 -2.00
C VAL A 30 -2.79 -4.29 -1.75
N TYR A 31 -3.39 -4.86 -2.79
CA TYR A 31 -4.35 -5.96 -2.64
C TYR A 31 -3.74 -7.16 -1.92
N SER A 32 -2.51 -7.54 -2.27
CA SER A 32 -1.79 -8.65 -1.63
C SER A 32 -1.48 -8.38 -0.16
N LEU A 33 -1.08 -7.15 0.18
CA LEU A 33 -0.80 -6.74 1.56
C LEU A 33 -2.07 -6.74 2.42
N LEU A 34 -3.16 -6.19 1.91
CA LEU A 34 -4.44 -6.14 2.63
C LEU A 34 -5.06 -7.54 2.79
N GLY A 35 -4.96 -8.38 1.77
CA GLY A 35 -5.39 -9.78 1.84
C GLY A 35 -4.57 -10.61 2.84
N SER A 36 -3.24 -10.46 2.85
CA SER A 36 -2.39 -11.25 3.74
C SER A 36 -2.51 -10.84 5.22
N ARG A 37 -2.43 -9.52 5.49
CA ARG A 37 -2.38 -8.96 6.85
C ARG A 37 -3.75 -8.82 7.51
N HIS A 38 -4.77 -8.50 6.72
CA HIS A 38 -6.10 -8.17 7.23
C HIS A 38 -7.21 -9.12 6.74
N LYS A 39 -6.86 -10.13 5.92
CA LYS A 39 -7.79 -11.11 5.29
C LYS A 39 -8.91 -10.47 4.49
N LEU A 40 -8.65 -9.30 3.92
CA LEU A 40 -9.64 -8.60 3.12
C LEU A 40 -9.76 -9.20 1.72
N LYS A 41 -11.00 -9.34 1.28
CA LYS A 41 -11.33 -9.68 -0.10
C LYS A 41 -11.25 -8.41 -0.97
N ARG A 42 -10.93 -8.56 -2.25
CA ARG A 42 -10.79 -7.41 -3.18
C ARG A 42 -12.05 -6.53 -3.24
N HIS A 43 -13.24 -7.11 -3.20
CA HIS A 43 -14.51 -6.35 -3.19
C HIS A 43 -14.76 -5.54 -1.90
N HIS A 44 -13.97 -5.74 -0.84
CA HIS A 44 -13.99 -4.96 0.40
C HIS A 44 -12.97 -3.81 0.40
N ILE A 45 -12.33 -3.56 -0.73
CA ILE A 45 -11.32 -2.51 -0.93
C ILE A 45 -11.81 -1.60 -2.03
N LYS A 46 -11.91 -0.30 -1.72
CA LYS A 46 -12.22 0.76 -2.69
C LYS A 46 -11.00 1.65 -2.79
N ILE A 47 -10.43 1.76 -3.98
CA ILE A 47 -9.35 2.70 -4.27
C ILE A 47 -10.00 4.03 -4.63
N VAL A 48 -9.65 5.08 -3.89
CA VAL A 48 -10.18 6.44 -4.10
C VAL A 48 -9.25 7.24 -5.00
N GLU A 49 -7.95 7.15 -4.77
CA GLU A 49 -6.92 7.87 -5.50
C GLU A 49 -5.63 7.05 -5.53
N VAL A 50 -4.88 7.15 -6.61
CA VAL A 50 -3.50 6.68 -6.68
C VAL A 50 -2.63 7.82 -7.19
N LYS A 51 -1.60 8.19 -6.44
CA LYS A 51 -0.66 9.24 -6.81
C LYS A 51 0.78 8.80 -6.57
N PRO A 52 1.73 9.22 -7.43
CA PRO A 52 3.15 9.11 -7.13
C PRO A 52 3.49 9.86 -5.84
N VAL A 53 4.45 9.34 -5.08
CA VAL A 53 4.94 9.96 -3.85
C VAL A 53 6.37 10.43 -4.08
N GLU A 54 6.59 11.73 -3.96
CA GLU A 54 7.93 12.30 -4.03
C GLU A 54 8.74 11.96 -2.77
N PRO A 55 10.09 11.86 -2.84
CA PRO A 55 10.93 11.48 -1.70
C PRO A 55 10.76 12.36 -0.45
N GLY A 56 10.34 13.62 -0.61
CA GLY A 56 10.08 14.55 0.50
C GLY A 56 8.73 14.38 1.18
N GLU A 57 7.79 13.66 0.55
CA GLU A 57 6.41 13.50 1.03
C GLU A 57 6.15 12.12 1.65
N ALA A 58 7.11 11.20 1.55
CA ALA A 58 6.96 9.83 2.03
C ALA A 58 6.80 9.80 3.55
N THR A 59 5.65 9.31 4.01
CA THR A 59 5.33 9.20 5.44
C THR A 59 6.08 8.04 6.09
N LYS A 60 6.29 6.94 5.35
CA LYS A 60 6.89 5.71 5.90
C LYS A 60 8.43 5.76 5.77
N PRO A 61 9.19 5.60 6.88
CA PRO A 61 10.67 5.67 6.84
C PRO A 61 11.32 4.68 5.86
N TYR A 62 10.79 3.46 5.77
CA TYR A 62 11.27 2.45 4.82
C TYR A 62 11.04 2.85 3.35
N ILE A 63 9.92 3.51 3.03
CA ILE A 63 9.65 4.00 1.68
C ILE A 63 10.64 5.10 1.32
N LEU A 64 10.90 6.01 2.25
CA LEU A 64 11.90 7.06 2.07
C LEU A 64 13.31 6.49 1.86
N GLN A 65 13.71 5.47 2.61
CA GLN A 65 14.97 4.76 2.38
C GLN A 65 15.02 4.13 0.99
N LEU A 66 13.95 3.46 0.57
CA LEU A 66 13.86 2.85 -0.74
C LEU A 66 13.96 3.87 -1.88
N LEU A 67 13.32 5.03 -1.75
CA LEU A 67 13.35 6.10 -2.75
C LEU A 67 14.75 6.70 -2.89
N LYS A 68 15.53 6.76 -1.81
CA LYS A 68 16.91 7.27 -1.82
C LYS A 68 17.96 6.26 -2.32
N LEU A 69 17.58 5.02 -2.58
CA LEU A 69 18.53 3.99 -3.03
C LEU A 69 18.89 4.19 -4.51
N GLU A 70 20.15 4.57 -4.77
CA GLU A 70 20.70 4.70 -6.12
C GLU A 70 21.33 3.38 -6.63
N ARG A 71 21.84 2.54 -5.72
CA ARG A 71 22.59 1.33 -6.03
C ARG A 71 22.17 0.15 -5.16
N LEU A 72 21.83 -0.96 -5.80
CA LEU A 72 21.65 -2.26 -5.14
C LEU A 72 22.96 -3.04 -5.22
N VAL A 73 23.63 -3.23 -4.08
CA VAL A 73 24.81 -4.11 -3.99
C VAL A 73 24.35 -5.47 -3.51
N LYS A 74 24.38 -6.46 -4.41
CA LYS A 74 24.16 -7.86 -4.06
C LYS A 74 25.50 -8.44 -3.59
N ARG A 75 25.51 -9.05 -2.41
CA ARG A 75 26.68 -9.81 -1.93
C ARG A 75 26.83 -11.12 -2.71
#